data_AF-A0A7M6DQE2-F1
#
_entry.id   AF-A0A7M6DQE2-F1
#
_cell.length_a   1.000
_cell.length_b   1.000
_cell.length_c   1.000
_cell.angle_alpha   90.00
_cell.angle_beta   90.00
_cell.angle_gamma   90.00
#
_symmetry.space_group_name_H-M   'P 1'
#
loop_
_entity.id
_entity.type
_entity.pdbx_description
1 polymer ?
#
loop_
_entity_poly.entity_id
_entity_poly.type
_entity_poly.pdbx_seq_one_letter_code
_entity_poly.pdbx_strand_id
1 'polypeptide(L)'
;MRFPCKKRSKKSRNTIMEDETTQNFRGDQNIRIRMSIRDLQEPENSVYRYAFLKAFNKIKNLPINDPDCFWNIASTNAQPFYVMRTTPAQSTKIWRGYSQHENVLFLPWYRAYLSHLEQALIRQAPPSEKQLVALPFWDSTSDESMTSGLPDLLMDDYVTIDTYDNQIPNPLLGYTLPKAISLAESDPKFAKPLGYTTRRYPFSSLRDSTNPQYETPDAKIQNHYIMQSFKNPKFYLQENVIYALNNGIEQAFKDSLEIEGYNPFSNVSSQGNQTSLEDASNKVLEALGGDVNNKQLLGGALGDIGVKEMAAFDPLFFLHMANIDRVFWLWQVKFHTDPFVITQGAGDQGIKAKYGQGPSPNQTGNENLTNLSNLYPFIQPASDPQRFVNCNDLMDIKTQLGYRYSRGSFGTTAPEEDIKQNKRNRKF
;
A
#
# COMPACT_ATOMS: atom_id res chain seq x y z
N MET A 1 -85.99 -26.76 -4.60
CA MET A 1 -85.48 -28.14 -4.53
C MET A 1 -83.95 -28.11 -4.63
N ARG A 2 -83.26 -28.80 -3.69
CA ARG A 2 -81.92 -29.48 -3.72
C ARG A 2 -80.94 -29.14 -4.88
N PHE A 3 -79.61 -28.98 -4.79
CA PHE A 3 -78.49 -29.00 -3.80
C PHE A 3 -77.24 -28.34 -4.51
N PRO A 4 -76.02 -28.18 -3.92
CA PRO A 4 -75.09 -27.06 -4.20
C PRO A 4 -73.71 -27.42 -4.83
N CYS A 5 -73.02 -26.35 -5.28
CA CYS A 5 -71.56 -26.05 -5.30
C CYS A 5 -70.53 -26.99 -5.97
N LYS A 6 -69.71 -26.43 -6.88
CA LYS A 6 -68.23 -26.54 -6.89
C LYS A 6 -67.57 -25.51 -7.82
N LYS A 7 -66.64 -24.72 -7.27
CA LYS A 7 -65.74 -23.78 -7.98
C LYS A 7 -64.73 -24.56 -8.85
N ARG A 8 -64.42 -24.04 -10.05
CA ARG A 8 -63.26 -24.41 -10.87
C ARG A 8 -62.43 -23.16 -11.15
N SER A 9 -61.18 -23.11 -10.68
CA SER A 9 -60.17 -22.18 -11.18
C SER A 9 -59.46 -22.81 -12.38
N LYS A 10 -59.24 -22.03 -13.44
CA LYS A 10 -58.40 -22.41 -14.58
C LYS A 10 -57.21 -21.46 -14.63
N LYS A 11 -56.01 -22.03 -14.46
CA LYS A 11 -54.73 -21.42 -14.82
C LYS A 11 -54.67 -21.27 -16.35
N SER A 12 -54.31 -20.09 -16.85
CA SER A 12 -53.82 -19.90 -18.22
C SER A 12 -52.41 -19.31 -18.17
N ARG A 13 -51.49 -19.99 -18.83
CA ARG A 13 -50.11 -19.59 -19.10
C ARG A 13 -50.10 -18.33 -19.96
N ASN A 14 -49.25 -17.36 -19.63
CA ASN A 14 -48.68 -16.43 -20.60
C ASN A 14 -47.17 -16.45 -20.42
N THR A 15 -46.50 -16.95 -21.45
CA THR A 15 -45.05 -16.94 -21.65
C THR A 15 -44.65 -15.50 -21.98
N ILE A 16 -43.79 -14.89 -21.17
CA ILE A 16 -43.11 -13.64 -21.51
C ILE A 16 -41.69 -14.03 -21.89
N MET A 17 -41.28 -13.65 -23.10
CA MET A 17 -39.91 -13.77 -23.57
C MET A 17 -39.03 -12.88 -22.69
N GLU A 18 -38.09 -13.50 -21.97
CA GLU A 18 -37.05 -12.77 -21.25
C GLU A 18 -36.08 -12.18 -22.27
N ASP A 19 -36.00 -10.86 -22.27
CA ASP A 19 -35.08 -10.05 -23.04
C ASP A 19 -33.65 -10.30 -22.52
N GLU A 20 -32.79 -10.85 -23.37
CA GLU A 20 -31.37 -11.21 -23.12
C GLU A 20 -30.47 -10.02 -22.74
N THR A 21 -31.02 -8.82 -22.60
CA THR A 21 -30.29 -7.59 -22.23
C THR A 21 -30.16 -7.36 -20.72
N THR A 22 -30.78 -8.19 -19.88
CA THR A 22 -30.79 -8.00 -18.41
C THR A 22 -29.80 -8.85 -17.60
N GLN A 23 -28.97 -9.69 -18.24
CA GLN A 23 -27.96 -10.50 -17.53
C GLN A 23 -26.57 -9.86 -17.37
N ASN A 24 -26.25 -8.73 -18.04
CA ASN A 24 -24.88 -8.17 -18.03
C ASN A 24 -24.64 -6.93 -17.15
N PHE A 25 -25.59 -6.49 -16.32
CA PHE A 25 -25.45 -5.22 -15.56
C PHE A 25 -25.36 -5.37 -14.03
N ARG A 26 -25.09 -6.56 -13.49
CA ARG A 26 -24.88 -6.76 -12.04
C ARG A 26 -23.41 -6.72 -11.59
N GLY A 27 -22.45 -6.57 -12.52
CA GLY A 27 -21.02 -6.67 -12.22
C GLY A 27 -20.35 -5.43 -11.62
N ASP A 28 -20.75 -4.21 -12.02
CA ASP A 28 -20.00 -2.99 -11.69
C ASP A 28 -20.42 -2.27 -10.39
N GLN A 29 -21.58 -2.57 -9.80
CA GLN A 29 -22.05 -1.82 -8.62
C GLN A 29 -21.28 -2.11 -7.31
N ASN A 30 -20.37 -3.09 -7.31
CA ASN A 30 -19.61 -3.50 -6.11
C ASN A 30 -18.09 -3.29 -6.22
N ILE A 31 -17.58 -2.69 -7.30
CA ILE A 31 -16.15 -2.45 -7.45
C ILE A 31 -15.75 -1.15 -6.75
N ARG A 32 -14.86 -1.23 -5.77
CA ARG A 32 -14.32 -0.07 -5.05
C ARG A 32 -13.33 0.70 -5.93
N ILE A 33 -13.29 2.01 -5.82
CA ILE A 33 -12.36 2.85 -6.58
C ILE A 33 -11.27 3.36 -5.63
N ARG A 34 -10.05 2.86 -5.79
CA ARG A 34 -8.86 3.47 -5.18
C ARG A 34 -8.56 4.76 -5.93
N MET A 35 -8.89 5.90 -5.32
CA MET A 35 -8.70 7.22 -5.93
C MET A 35 -7.29 7.76 -5.66
N SER A 36 -6.80 8.62 -6.55
CA SER A 36 -5.68 9.49 -6.21
C SER A 36 -6.06 10.29 -4.98
N ILE A 37 -5.15 10.41 -4.01
CA ILE A 37 -5.41 11.21 -2.82
C ILE A 37 -5.67 12.68 -3.17
N ARG A 38 -5.16 13.18 -4.31
CA ARG A 38 -5.48 14.53 -4.81
C ARG A 38 -6.95 14.63 -5.18
N ASP A 39 -7.47 13.69 -5.98
CA ASP A 39 -8.90 13.60 -6.30
C ASP A 39 -9.75 13.48 -5.03
N LEU A 40 -9.26 12.74 -4.04
CA LEU A 40 -9.95 12.55 -2.76
C LEU A 40 -10.07 13.87 -1.96
N GLN A 41 -9.21 14.86 -2.18
CA GLN A 41 -9.31 16.19 -1.57
C GLN A 41 -10.40 17.06 -2.19
N GLU A 42 -10.86 16.73 -3.39
CA GLU A 42 -11.89 17.53 -4.05
C GLU A 42 -13.22 17.48 -3.29
N PRO A 43 -13.96 18.60 -3.18
CA PRO A 43 -15.21 18.66 -2.41
C PRO A 43 -16.25 17.62 -2.82
N GLU A 44 -16.36 17.30 -4.10
CA GLU A 44 -17.28 16.28 -4.64
C GLU A 44 -16.97 14.85 -4.16
N ASN A 45 -15.72 14.58 -3.74
CA ASN A 45 -15.28 13.28 -3.26
C ASN A 45 -15.23 13.20 -1.73
N SER A 46 -15.73 14.23 -1.03
CA SER A 46 -15.71 14.35 0.42
C SER A 46 -16.30 13.14 1.14
N VAL A 47 -17.37 12.53 0.63
CA VAL A 47 -17.97 11.31 1.24
C VAL A 47 -16.99 10.13 1.29
N TYR A 48 -16.18 9.93 0.25
CA TYR A 48 -15.14 8.89 0.20
C TYR A 48 -13.98 9.26 1.12
N ARG A 49 -13.58 10.55 1.11
CA ARG A 49 -12.53 11.08 2.00
C ARG A 49 -12.87 10.84 3.46
N TYR A 50 -14.08 11.22 3.87
CA TYR A 50 -14.57 11.07 5.23
C TYR A 50 -14.61 9.61 5.67
N ALA A 51 -15.17 8.72 4.84
CA ALA A 51 -15.22 7.29 5.14
C ALA A 51 -13.82 6.71 5.35
N PHE A 52 -12.87 7.04 4.45
CA PHE A 52 -11.47 6.62 4.56
C PHE A 52 -10.80 7.16 5.82
N LEU A 53 -10.87 8.48 6.08
CA LEU A 53 -10.22 9.10 7.23
C LEU A 53 -10.78 8.59 8.56
N LYS A 54 -12.10 8.39 8.66
CA LYS A 54 -12.73 7.82 9.86
C LYS A 54 -12.29 6.37 10.09
N ALA A 55 -12.27 5.55 9.05
CA ALA A 55 -11.80 4.16 9.13
C ALA A 55 -10.31 4.08 9.50
N PHE A 56 -9.47 4.92 8.89
CA PHE A 56 -8.04 4.94 9.18
C PHE A 56 -7.77 5.43 10.61
N ASN A 57 -8.46 6.48 11.04
CA ASN A 57 -8.39 6.94 12.43
C ASN A 57 -8.85 5.85 13.40
N LYS A 58 -9.88 5.07 13.05
CA LYS A 58 -10.37 3.96 13.88
C LYS A 58 -9.27 2.90 14.07
N ILE A 59 -8.66 2.39 13.01
CA ILE A 59 -7.64 1.32 13.13
C ILE A 59 -6.40 1.76 13.89
N LYS A 60 -6.01 3.04 13.82
CA LYS A 60 -4.87 3.59 14.57
C LYS A 60 -5.12 3.60 16.08
N ASN A 61 -6.38 3.69 16.50
CA ASN A 61 -6.79 3.79 17.89
C ASN A 61 -7.37 2.47 18.44
N LEU A 62 -7.34 1.39 17.67
CA LEU A 62 -7.74 0.08 18.17
C LEU A 62 -6.72 -0.45 19.20
N PRO A 63 -7.17 -1.19 20.23
CA PRO A 63 -6.28 -1.92 21.12
C PRO A 63 -5.34 -2.87 20.37
N ILE A 64 -4.12 -3.06 20.87
CA ILE A 64 -3.09 -3.90 20.21
C ILE A 64 -3.46 -5.39 20.05
N ASN A 65 -4.44 -5.87 20.83
CA ASN A 65 -4.96 -7.23 20.71
C ASN A 65 -6.06 -7.36 19.63
N ASP A 66 -6.50 -6.26 19.04
CA ASP A 66 -7.38 -6.28 17.88
C ASP A 66 -6.56 -6.61 16.62
N PRO A 67 -6.93 -7.63 15.84
CA PRO A 67 -6.21 -8.00 14.62
C PRO A 67 -6.20 -6.89 13.57
N ASP A 68 -7.18 -5.98 13.58
CA ASP A 68 -7.28 -4.86 12.63
C ASP A 68 -6.53 -3.60 13.11
N CYS A 69 -5.89 -3.63 14.29
CA CYS A 69 -5.16 -2.45 14.75
C CYS A 69 -3.96 -2.15 13.85
N PHE A 70 -3.70 -0.86 13.66
CA PHE A 70 -2.64 -0.41 12.74
C PHE A 70 -1.25 -0.91 13.14
N TRP A 71 -0.99 -1.10 14.45
CA TRP A 71 0.25 -1.72 14.93
C TRP A 71 0.46 -3.12 14.35
N ASN A 72 -0.56 -3.99 14.42
CA ASN A 72 -0.46 -5.37 13.93
C ASN A 72 -0.28 -5.39 12.41
N ILE A 73 -1.02 -4.54 11.70
CA ILE A 73 -0.87 -4.38 10.26
C ILE A 73 0.56 -3.93 9.92
N ALA A 74 1.01 -2.78 10.42
CA ALA A 74 2.34 -2.22 10.16
C ALA A 74 3.48 -3.20 10.49
N SER A 75 3.37 -3.91 11.62
CA SER A 75 4.37 -4.88 12.07
C SER A 75 4.48 -6.13 11.20
N THR A 76 3.50 -6.39 10.33
CA THR A 76 3.57 -7.49 9.36
C THR A 76 4.71 -7.26 8.36
N ASN A 77 5.02 -6.01 8.03
CA ASN A 77 6.09 -5.68 7.10
C ASN A 77 7.46 -6.14 7.61
N ALA A 78 7.85 -5.68 8.79
CA ALA A 78 9.21 -5.83 9.28
C ALA A 78 9.29 -6.08 10.79
N GLN A 79 9.33 -5.01 11.58
CA GLN A 79 9.52 -5.05 13.02
C GLN A 79 8.19 -4.97 13.78
N PRO A 80 8.07 -5.57 14.97
CA PRO A 80 9.01 -6.51 15.58
C PRO A 80 9.31 -7.76 14.74
N PHE A 81 10.58 -8.15 14.71
CA PHE A 81 11.07 -9.28 13.96
C PHE A 81 10.59 -10.61 14.52
N TYR A 82 10.02 -11.43 13.64
CA TYR A 82 9.53 -12.76 13.96
C TYR A 82 10.67 -13.74 14.19
N VAL A 83 10.35 -14.84 14.88
CA VAL A 83 11.25 -15.98 15.04
C VAL A 83 11.25 -16.80 13.75
N MET A 84 12.44 -17.05 13.21
CA MET A 84 12.60 -17.93 12.05
C MET A 84 12.30 -19.37 12.45
N ARG A 85 11.35 -20.03 11.76
CA ARG A 85 11.05 -21.46 11.99
C ARG A 85 12.07 -22.41 11.40
N THR A 86 12.98 -21.90 10.57
CA THR A 86 14.04 -22.65 9.91
C THR A 86 15.38 -22.05 10.30
N THR A 87 16.32 -22.87 10.75
CA THR A 87 17.71 -22.43 10.96
C THR A 87 18.33 -22.21 9.57
N PRO A 88 18.65 -20.96 9.20
CA PRO A 88 19.35 -20.70 7.95
C PRO A 88 20.74 -21.35 8.01
N ALA A 89 21.31 -21.73 6.86
CA ALA A 89 22.71 -22.12 6.82
C ALA A 89 23.58 -20.96 7.36
N GLN A 90 24.71 -21.25 8.02
CA GLN A 90 25.56 -20.30 8.77
C GLN A 90 26.10 -19.09 7.98
N SER A 91 25.74 -18.90 6.70
CA SER A 91 26.21 -17.82 5.83
C SER A 91 25.13 -17.05 5.06
N THR A 92 23.84 -17.28 5.31
CA THR A 92 22.77 -16.53 4.60
C THR A 92 22.29 -15.34 5.42
N LYS A 93 22.33 -14.13 4.83
CA LYS A 93 21.54 -12.98 5.29
C LYS A 93 20.09 -13.43 5.45
N ILE A 94 19.40 -12.95 6.49
CA ILE A 94 17.99 -13.25 6.75
C ILE A 94 17.18 -11.98 6.93
N TRP A 95 15.92 -12.04 6.51
CA TRP A 95 14.93 -11.02 6.80
C TRP A 95 13.92 -11.58 7.79
N ARG A 96 13.78 -10.94 8.95
CA ARG A 96 12.89 -11.45 10.02
C ARG A 96 11.49 -10.83 9.99
N GLY A 97 11.19 -9.99 9.00
CA GLY A 97 9.85 -9.52 8.65
C GLY A 97 9.21 -10.37 7.55
N TYR A 98 7.90 -10.24 7.32
CA TYR A 98 7.26 -10.99 6.22
C TYR A 98 7.40 -10.34 4.84
N SER A 99 7.69 -9.03 4.79
CA SER A 99 7.79 -8.30 3.52
C SER A 99 8.77 -8.95 2.56
N GLN A 100 8.47 -8.87 1.26
CA GLN A 100 9.35 -9.35 0.20
C GLN A 100 10.02 -8.16 -0.48
N HIS A 101 11.34 -8.19 -0.60
CA HIS A 101 12.16 -7.21 -1.31
C HIS A 101 13.24 -7.94 -2.08
N GLU A 102 13.73 -7.28 -3.14
CA GLU A 102 14.86 -7.74 -3.94
C GLU A 102 14.59 -9.14 -4.53
N ASN A 103 13.31 -9.47 -4.74
CA ASN A 103 12.85 -10.76 -5.23
C ASN A 103 11.50 -10.65 -5.96
N VAL A 104 11.16 -11.69 -6.74
CA VAL A 104 9.98 -11.72 -7.62
C VAL A 104 8.63 -11.69 -6.89
N LEU A 105 8.60 -11.80 -5.56
CA LEU A 105 7.39 -11.69 -4.76
C LEU A 105 7.14 -10.27 -4.25
N PHE A 106 8.03 -9.29 -4.50
CA PHE A 106 7.87 -7.89 -4.08
C PHE A 106 6.47 -7.35 -4.39
N LEU A 107 6.10 -7.28 -5.68
CA LEU A 107 4.81 -6.72 -6.11
C LEU A 107 3.58 -7.49 -5.58
N PRO A 108 3.44 -8.83 -5.75
CA PRO A 108 2.27 -9.55 -5.28
C PRO A 108 2.16 -9.58 -3.75
N TRP A 109 3.27 -9.62 -3.02
CA TRP A 109 3.24 -9.53 -1.56
C TRP A 109 2.67 -8.19 -1.09
N TYR A 110 3.12 -7.07 -1.69
CA TYR A 110 2.58 -5.76 -1.37
C TYR A 110 1.13 -5.57 -1.81
N ARG A 111 0.70 -6.16 -2.94
CA ARG A 111 -0.73 -6.20 -3.31
C ARG A 111 -1.58 -6.92 -2.26
N ALA A 112 -1.11 -8.08 -1.76
CA ALA A 112 -1.77 -8.81 -0.68
C ALA A 112 -1.84 -7.98 0.61
N TYR A 113 -0.74 -7.30 0.95
CA TYR A 113 -0.64 -6.47 2.15
C TYR A 113 -1.58 -5.27 2.11
N LEU A 114 -1.68 -4.59 0.97
CA LEU A 114 -2.63 -3.50 0.77
C LEU A 114 -4.08 -3.98 0.83
N SER A 115 -4.38 -5.16 0.28
CA SER A 115 -5.70 -5.77 0.42
C SER A 115 -6.02 -6.07 1.89
N HIS A 116 -5.07 -6.59 2.66
CA HIS A 116 -5.25 -6.83 4.09
C HIS A 116 -5.57 -5.54 4.87
N LEU A 117 -4.82 -4.46 4.66
CA LEU A 117 -5.10 -3.14 5.24
C LEU A 117 -6.49 -2.63 4.81
N GLU A 118 -6.81 -2.67 3.52
CA GLU A 118 -8.09 -2.17 3.00
C GLU A 118 -9.28 -2.94 3.60
N GLN A 119 -9.15 -4.25 3.79
CA GLN A 119 -10.19 -5.05 4.45
C GLN A 119 -10.34 -4.69 5.94
N ALA A 120 -9.25 -4.37 6.65
CA ALA A 120 -9.34 -3.85 8.02
C ALA A 120 -10.06 -2.49 8.06
N LEU A 121 -9.74 -1.58 7.14
CA LEU A 121 -10.43 -0.30 7.01
C LEU A 121 -11.94 -0.50 6.78
N ILE A 122 -12.32 -1.38 5.84
CA ILE A 122 -13.73 -1.69 5.53
C ILE A 122 -14.45 -2.30 6.74
N ARG A 123 -13.82 -3.23 7.47
CA ARG A 123 -14.43 -3.86 8.65
C ARG A 123 -14.74 -2.84 9.74
N GLN A 124 -13.83 -1.88 9.93
CA GLN A 124 -13.84 -0.89 11.01
C GLN A 124 -14.59 0.40 10.65
N ALA A 125 -14.98 0.57 9.38
CA ALA A 125 -15.81 1.68 8.95
C ALA A 125 -17.26 1.58 9.46
N PRO A 126 -17.95 2.73 9.62
CA PRO A 126 -19.39 2.74 9.93
C PRO A 126 -20.17 1.87 8.93
N PRO A 127 -21.19 1.10 9.37
CA PRO A 127 -21.93 0.18 8.49
C PRO A 127 -22.45 0.82 7.19
N SER A 128 -22.93 2.07 7.25
CA SER A 128 -23.44 2.83 6.10
C SER A 128 -22.34 3.30 5.13
N GLU A 129 -21.07 3.24 5.52
CA GLU A 129 -19.95 3.80 4.79
C GLU A 129 -18.97 2.74 4.27
N LYS A 130 -19.15 1.47 4.63
CA LYS A 130 -18.24 0.37 4.24
C LYS A 130 -17.99 0.31 2.73
N GLN A 131 -19.02 0.56 1.93
CA GLN A 131 -18.92 0.56 0.47
C GLN A 131 -18.17 1.78 -0.11
N LEU A 132 -17.98 2.83 0.69
CA LEU A 132 -17.24 4.04 0.31
C LEU A 132 -15.75 3.94 0.63
N VAL A 133 -15.34 2.98 1.45
CA VAL A 133 -13.95 2.85 1.89
C VAL A 133 -13.13 2.13 0.82
N ALA A 134 -12.16 2.86 0.26
CA ALA A 134 -11.10 2.32 -0.58
C ALA A 134 -9.78 2.98 -0.17
N LEU A 135 -8.66 2.24 -0.30
CA LEU A 135 -7.34 2.78 0.00
C LEU A 135 -6.91 3.74 -1.13
N PRO A 136 -6.71 5.05 -0.88
CA PRO A 136 -6.21 5.94 -1.91
C PRO A 136 -4.75 5.66 -2.23
N PHE A 137 -4.29 6.17 -3.38
CA PHE A 137 -2.89 6.16 -3.77
C PHE A 137 -2.34 7.58 -3.88
N TRP A 138 -1.06 7.76 -3.58
CA TRP A 138 -0.36 9.01 -3.90
C TRP A 138 0.35 8.88 -5.24
N ASP A 139 -0.15 9.57 -6.27
CA ASP A 139 0.52 9.61 -7.58
C ASP A 139 1.76 10.51 -7.52
N SER A 140 2.90 9.91 -7.19
CA SER A 140 4.20 10.58 -7.10
C SER A 140 4.73 11.07 -8.46
N THR A 141 4.06 10.76 -9.56
CA THR A 141 4.48 11.11 -10.94
C THR A 141 3.49 12.02 -11.66
N SER A 142 2.47 12.52 -10.95
CA SER A 142 1.51 13.49 -11.48
C SER A 142 2.14 14.87 -11.59
N ASP A 143 1.71 15.68 -12.57
CA ASP A 143 2.17 17.05 -12.75
C ASP A 143 2.05 17.86 -11.44
N GLU A 144 0.99 17.65 -10.67
CA GLU A 144 0.78 18.29 -9.38
C GLU A 144 1.78 17.83 -8.31
N SER A 145 2.17 16.55 -8.29
CA SER A 145 3.24 16.07 -7.41
C SER A 145 4.63 16.56 -7.88
N MET A 146 4.86 16.64 -9.19
CA MET A 146 6.13 17.15 -9.72
C MET A 146 6.31 18.65 -9.45
N THR A 147 5.21 19.41 -9.38
CA THR A 147 5.24 20.86 -9.15
C THR A 147 5.08 21.25 -7.68
N SER A 148 4.24 20.53 -6.94
CA SER A 148 3.81 20.90 -5.58
C SER A 148 4.04 19.78 -4.56
N GLY A 149 4.62 18.65 -4.97
CA GLY A 149 4.98 17.48 -4.15
C GLY A 149 3.84 16.81 -3.40
N LEU A 150 3.81 16.89 -2.06
CA LEU A 150 2.86 16.11 -1.26
C LEU A 150 1.52 16.85 -1.18
N PRO A 151 0.39 16.16 -1.40
CA PRO A 151 -0.95 16.70 -1.16
C PRO A 151 -1.17 17.15 0.30
N ASP A 152 -1.97 18.20 0.50
CA ASP A 152 -2.26 18.79 1.81
C ASP A 152 -2.79 17.76 2.83
N LEU A 153 -3.59 16.79 2.40
CA LEU A 153 -4.10 15.71 3.25
C LEU A 153 -3.00 14.81 3.85
N LEU A 154 -1.78 14.88 3.32
CA LEU A 154 -0.59 14.19 3.83
C LEU A 154 0.33 15.08 4.65
N MET A 155 0.01 16.37 4.73
CA MET A 155 0.82 17.43 5.33
C MET A 155 0.09 18.19 6.43
N ASP A 156 -1.24 18.31 6.41
CA ASP A 156 -2.03 19.04 7.38
C ASP A 156 -2.02 18.38 8.76
N ASP A 157 -2.04 19.19 9.81
CA ASP A 157 -2.07 18.70 11.20
C ASP A 157 -3.44 18.16 11.61
N TYR A 158 -4.51 18.71 11.01
CA TYR A 158 -5.89 18.34 11.27
C TYR A 158 -6.64 18.16 9.96
N VAL A 159 -7.62 17.25 9.97
CA VAL A 159 -8.48 16.98 8.82
C VAL A 159 -9.93 16.93 9.23
N THR A 160 -10.80 17.37 8.33
CA THR A 160 -12.25 17.35 8.50
C THR A 160 -12.82 15.99 8.08
N ILE A 161 -13.73 15.42 8.88
CA ILE A 161 -14.26 14.06 8.70
C ILE A 161 -15.77 13.97 8.45
N ASP A 162 -16.47 15.11 8.38
CA ASP A 162 -17.86 15.18 7.96
C ASP A 162 -18.23 16.59 7.46
N THR A 163 -19.50 16.76 7.08
CA THR A 163 -20.07 18.02 6.59
C THR A 163 -20.41 19.01 7.71
N TYR A 164 -20.16 18.66 8.97
CA TYR A 164 -20.39 19.53 10.13
C TYR A 164 -19.08 20.16 10.63
N ASP A 165 -18.02 20.07 9.81
CA ASP A 165 -16.67 20.58 10.11
C ASP A 165 -16.04 19.96 11.37
N ASN A 166 -16.40 18.72 11.71
CA ASN A 166 -15.70 18.02 12.78
C ASN A 166 -14.26 17.70 12.35
N GLN A 167 -13.30 18.19 13.13
CA GLN A 167 -11.87 18.00 12.89
C GLN A 167 -11.27 16.95 13.84
N ILE A 168 -10.34 16.17 13.31
CA ILE A 168 -9.50 15.25 14.08
C ILE A 168 -8.01 15.49 13.75
N PRO A 169 -7.08 15.14 14.65
CA PRO A 169 -5.67 15.05 14.28
C PRO A 169 -5.50 14.16 13.04
N ASN A 170 -4.72 14.61 12.07
CA ASN A 170 -4.62 13.91 10.79
C ASN A 170 -4.07 12.49 10.98
N PRO A 171 -4.87 11.44 10.69
CA PRO A 171 -4.42 10.08 10.89
C PRO A 171 -3.31 9.67 9.90
N LEU A 172 -3.05 10.44 8.85
CA LEU A 172 -2.04 10.14 7.82
C LEU A 172 -0.67 10.80 8.06
N LEU A 173 -0.55 11.71 9.03
CA LEU A 173 0.67 12.51 9.23
C LEU A 173 1.83 11.71 9.87
N GLY A 174 1.50 10.73 10.70
CA GLY A 174 2.46 9.86 11.39
C GLY A 174 1.77 8.93 12.37
N TYR A 175 2.52 8.05 13.02
CA TYR A 175 1.97 7.09 13.97
C TYR A 175 2.77 7.07 15.27
N THR A 176 2.07 7.19 16.40
CA THR A 176 2.65 7.04 17.74
C THR A 176 2.52 5.59 18.17
N LEU A 177 3.66 4.97 18.48
CA LEU A 177 3.72 3.55 18.81
C LEU A 177 3.03 3.28 20.16
N PRO A 178 2.00 2.41 20.22
CA PRO A 178 1.33 2.02 21.45
C PRO A 178 2.16 1.01 22.28
N LYS A 179 3.26 0.50 21.71
CA LYS A 179 4.21 -0.41 22.34
C LYS A 179 5.62 -0.08 21.87
N ALA A 180 6.62 -0.30 22.73
CA ALA A 180 8.02 -0.26 22.31
C ALA A 180 8.33 -1.40 21.31
N ILE A 181 9.24 -1.13 20.38
CA ILE A 181 9.95 -2.15 19.60
C ILE A 181 11.26 -2.39 20.32
N SER A 182 11.37 -3.53 21.03
CA SER A 182 12.50 -3.80 21.91
C SER A 182 13.73 -4.32 21.15
N LEU A 183 14.93 -4.13 21.74
CA LEU A 183 16.20 -4.60 21.15
C LEU A 183 16.22 -6.12 20.85
N ALA A 184 15.47 -6.92 21.61
CA ALA A 184 15.43 -8.37 21.44
C ALA A 184 14.68 -8.82 20.17
N GLU A 185 13.80 -7.96 19.65
CA GLU A 185 12.90 -8.23 18.53
C GLU A 185 13.14 -7.25 17.37
N SER A 186 14.31 -6.62 17.29
CA SER A 186 14.55 -5.52 16.35
C SER A 186 15.94 -5.63 15.71
N ASP A 187 16.16 -4.83 14.67
CA ASP A 187 17.53 -4.36 14.42
C ASP A 187 17.84 -3.34 15.52
N PRO A 188 18.98 -3.42 16.23
CA PRO A 188 19.29 -2.51 17.32
C PRO A 188 19.22 -1.03 16.94
N LYS A 189 19.56 -0.66 15.69
CA LYS A 189 19.52 0.73 15.21
C LYS A 189 18.10 1.26 15.05
N PHE A 190 17.13 0.36 14.88
CA PHE A 190 15.75 0.68 14.58
C PHE A 190 14.77 0.28 15.70
N ALA A 191 15.28 -0.13 16.87
CA ALA A 191 14.49 -0.21 18.09
C ALA A 191 13.87 1.16 18.43
N LYS A 192 12.66 1.16 18.98
CA LYS A 192 11.90 2.38 19.28
C LYS A 192 11.22 2.30 20.65
N PRO A 193 11.23 3.38 21.45
CA PRO A 193 10.58 3.39 22.75
C PRO A 193 9.06 3.49 22.62
N LEU A 194 8.34 3.16 23.70
CA LEU A 194 6.91 3.42 23.82
C LEU A 194 6.63 4.91 23.61
N GLY A 195 5.58 5.24 22.85
CA GLY A 195 5.21 6.63 22.58
C GLY A 195 6.09 7.34 21.56
N TYR A 196 7.02 6.63 20.90
CA TYR A 196 7.73 7.16 19.73
C TYR A 196 6.73 7.48 18.61
N THR A 197 6.87 8.64 17.97
CA THR A 197 6.10 8.99 16.77
C THR A 197 6.99 8.93 15.54
N THR A 198 6.50 8.28 14.47
CA THR A 198 7.23 8.18 13.20
C THR A 198 7.62 9.55 12.65
N ARG A 199 8.78 9.60 12.01
CA ARG A 199 9.38 10.80 11.44
C ARG A 199 9.65 10.60 9.96
N ARG A 200 9.51 11.68 9.20
CA ARG A 200 9.92 11.79 7.80
C ARG A 200 11.14 12.70 7.69
N TYR A 201 11.71 12.81 6.49
CA TYR A 201 12.65 13.89 6.20
C TYR A 201 12.05 15.24 6.63
N PRO A 202 12.84 16.19 7.19
CA PRO A 202 14.30 16.20 7.34
C PRO A 202 14.82 15.64 8.66
N PHE A 203 13.98 14.97 9.45
CA PHE A 203 14.38 14.44 10.75
C PHE A 203 15.14 13.12 10.62
N SER A 204 15.89 12.77 11.67
CA SER A 204 16.47 11.45 11.86
C SER A 204 15.73 10.68 12.94
N SER A 205 15.43 9.41 12.64
CA SER A 205 14.74 8.45 13.51
C SER A 205 15.71 7.51 14.26
N LEU A 206 17.03 7.66 14.05
CA LEU A 206 18.02 6.76 14.64
C LEU A 206 18.03 6.85 16.16
N ARG A 207 18.16 5.69 16.79
CA ARG A 207 18.20 5.52 18.24
C ARG A 207 19.50 4.82 18.64
N ASP A 208 19.91 5.06 19.87
CA ASP A 208 21.06 4.36 20.45
C ASP A 208 20.78 2.85 20.50
N SER A 209 21.71 2.06 19.97
CA SER A 209 21.55 0.62 19.80
C SER A 209 21.63 -0.18 21.11
N THR A 210 21.97 0.48 22.22
CA THR A 210 22.01 -0.11 23.57
C THR A 210 20.88 0.41 24.45
N ASN A 211 20.38 1.62 24.18
CA ASN A 211 19.26 2.21 24.89
C ASN A 211 18.38 3.08 23.95
N PRO A 212 17.34 2.49 23.34
CA PRO A 212 16.54 3.18 22.34
C PRO A 212 15.70 4.35 22.87
N GLN A 213 15.72 4.61 24.18
CA GLN A 213 15.14 5.83 24.76
C GLN A 213 15.85 7.10 24.29
N TYR A 214 17.12 6.99 23.87
CA TYR A 214 17.92 8.12 23.44
C TYR A 214 18.13 8.11 21.92
N GLU A 215 18.12 9.30 21.32
CA GLU A 215 18.57 9.48 19.94
C GLU A 215 20.09 9.30 19.86
N THR A 216 20.61 8.85 18.72
CA THR A 216 22.06 8.89 18.50
C THR A 216 22.57 10.33 18.54
N PRO A 217 23.86 10.58 18.85
CA PRO A 217 24.41 11.94 18.85
C PRO A 217 24.13 12.71 17.56
N ASP A 218 24.33 12.07 16.39
CA ASP A 218 24.09 12.70 15.08
C ASP A 218 22.61 12.99 14.84
N ALA A 219 21.72 12.04 15.19
CA ALA A 219 20.28 12.27 15.08
C ALA A 219 19.83 13.42 15.98
N LYS A 220 20.35 13.50 17.21
CA LYS A 220 20.05 14.58 18.14
C LYS A 220 20.47 15.94 17.60
N ILE A 221 21.67 16.03 17.01
CA ILE A 221 22.17 17.26 16.39
C ILE A 221 21.28 17.67 15.21
N GLN A 222 20.99 16.73 14.30
CA GLN A 222 20.13 16.97 13.13
C GLN A 222 18.75 17.45 13.57
N ASN A 223 18.08 16.72 14.47
CA ASN A 223 16.74 17.06 14.91
C ASN A 223 16.71 18.40 15.64
N HIS A 224 17.73 18.70 16.46
CA HIS A 224 17.86 19.99 17.12
C HIS A 224 18.01 21.14 16.11
N TYR A 225 18.86 20.97 15.10
CA TYR A 225 19.03 21.95 14.02
C TYR A 225 17.72 22.22 13.28
N ILE A 226 16.98 21.17 12.90
CA ILE A 226 15.69 21.29 12.24
C ILE A 226 14.67 22.04 13.11
N MET A 227 14.61 21.72 14.40
CA MET A 227 13.68 22.38 15.33
C MET A 227 14.02 23.84 15.63
N GLN A 228 15.28 24.25 15.45
CA GLN A 228 15.73 25.64 15.60
C GLN A 228 15.72 26.44 14.30
N SER A 229 15.52 25.79 13.15
CA SER A 229 15.49 26.48 11.86
C SER A 229 14.28 27.40 11.76
N PHE A 230 14.45 28.53 11.07
CA PHE A 230 13.34 29.45 10.75
C PHE A 230 12.35 28.86 9.74
N LYS A 231 12.73 27.82 8.98
CA LYS A 231 11.85 27.15 8.02
C LYS A 231 11.12 25.98 8.68
N ASN A 232 9.82 25.87 8.42
CA ASN A 232 8.99 24.75 8.90
C ASN A 232 9.56 23.40 8.38
N PRO A 233 9.70 22.35 9.21
CA PRO A 233 10.13 21.01 8.75
C PRO A 233 9.35 20.47 7.54
N LYS A 234 8.05 20.76 7.46
CA LYS A 234 7.19 20.40 6.32
C LYS A 234 7.67 21.04 5.01
N PHE A 235 8.20 22.26 5.07
CA PHE A 235 8.78 22.93 3.89
C PHE A 235 9.99 22.14 3.36
N TYR A 236 10.88 21.68 4.24
CA TYR A 236 12.02 20.88 3.80
C TYR A 236 11.60 19.57 3.15
N LEU A 237 10.64 18.85 3.76
CA LEU A 237 10.05 17.66 3.15
C LEU A 237 9.50 17.96 1.76
N GLN A 238 8.75 19.07 1.65
CA GLN A 238 8.11 19.47 0.41
C GLN A 238 9.13 19.70 -0.72
N GLU A 239 10.17 20.48 -0.43
CA GLU A 239 11.25 20.79 -1.39
C GLU A 239 12.04 19.54 -1.78
N ASN A 240 12.35 18.67 -0.81
CA ASN A 240 13.12 17.45 -1.09
C ASN A 240 12.34 16.48 -1.98
N VAL A 241 11.04 16.31 -1.72
CA VAL A 241 10.17 15.50 -2.56
C VAL A 241 10.10 16.08 -3.96
N ILE A 242 9.77 17.37 -4.12
CA ILE A 242 9.71 18.03 -5.43
C ILE A 242 11.03 17.85 -6.19
N TYR A 243 12.16 18.11 -5.54
CA TYR A 243 13.48 17.92 -6.13
C TYR A 243 13.69 16.48 -6.60
N ALA A 244 13.51 15.50 -5.73
CA ALA A 244 13.76 14.09 -6.06
C ALA A 244 12.84 13.57 -7.17
N LEU A 245 11.57 13.98 -7.14
CA LEU A 245 10.58 13.62 -8.17
C LEU A 245 11.06 14.06 -9.56
N ASN A 246 11.54 15.30 -9.68
CA ASN A 246 12.09 15.87 -10.92
C ASN A 246 13.52 15.38 -11.26
N ASN A 247 14.21 14.72 -10.34
CA ASN A 247 15.60 14.29 -10.51
C ASN A 247 15.72 12.76 -10.47
N GLY A 248 15.04 12.11 -11.41
CA GLY A 248 15.25 10.68 -11.74
C GLY A 248 14.12 9.75 -11.30
N ILE A 249 13.27 10.13 -10.34
CA ILE A 249 12.13 9.27 -9.93
C ILE A 249 11.13 9.13 -11.08
N GLU A 250 10.68 10.22 -11.69
CA GLU A 250 9.71 10.14 -12.79
C GLU A 250 10.23 9.28 -13.95
N GLN A 251 11.51 9.46 -14.31
CA GLN A 251 12.16 8.67 -15.35
C GLN A 251 12.25 7.19 -14.96
N ALA A 252 12.57 6.87 -13.71
CA ALA A 252 12.60 5.49 -13.21
C ALA A 252 11.24 4.79 -13.36
N PHE A 253 10.13 5.48 -13.10
CA PHE A 253 8.79 4.94 -13.34
C PHE A 253 8.53 4.69 -14.82
N LYS A 254 8.87 5.66 -15.70
CA LYS A 254 8.74 5.51 -17.15
C LYS A 254 9.55 4.32 -17.66
N ASP A 255 10.82 4.22 -17.26
CA ASP A 255 11.72 3.14 -17.67
C ASP A 255 11.19 1.77 -17.22
N SER A 256 10.69 1.68 -15.99
CA SER A 256 10.13 0.42 -15.47
C SER A 256 8.93 -0.06 -16.31
N LEU A 257 8.07 0.85 -16.78
CA LEU A 257 6.90 0.52 -17.58
C LEU A 257 7.24 0.04 -19.01
N GLU A 258 8.48 0.22 -19.46
CA GLU A 258 8.97 -0.29 -20.75
C GLU A 258 9.61 -1.69 -20.65
N ILE A 259 9.78 -2.24 -19.43
CA ILE A 259 10.40 -3.54 -19.25
C ILE A 259 9.45 -4.67 -19.65
N GLU A 260 9.83 -5.43 -20.68
CA GLU A 260 9.18 -6.70 -21.01
C GLU A 260 9.59 -7.81 -20.04
N GLY A 261 8.61 -8.61 -19.61
CA GLY A 261 8.82 -9.73 -18.69
C GLY A 261 8.75 -9.33 -17.21
N TYR A 262 8.11 -10.19 -16.42
CA TYR A 262 7.77 -9.87 -15.03
C TYR A 262 9.00 -9.75 -14.11
N ASN A 263 9.95 -10.68 -14.20
CA ASN A 263 11.08 -10.72 -13.28
C ASN A 263 11.88 -9.40 -13.28
N PRO A 264 12.46 -8.91 -14.41
CA PRO A 264 13.23 -7.67 -14.42
C PRO A 264 12.39 -6.42 -14.11
N PHE A 265 11.09 -6.44 -14.41
CA PHE A 265 10.17 -5.38 -14.03
C PHE A 265 9.96 -5.31 -12.51
N SER A 266 9.86 -6.47 -11.86
CA SER A 266 9.36 -6.57 -10.48
C SER A 266 10.33 -6.10 -9.41
N ASN A 267 11.63 -6.37 -9.54
CA ASN A 267 12.56 -6.28 -8.42
C ASN A 267 14.01 -6.01 -8.84
N VAL A 268 14.81 -5.49 -7.90
CA VAL A 268 16.19 -5.05 -8.17
C VAL A 268 17.19 -6.20 -8.39
N SER A 269 16.91 -7.41 -7.91
CA SER A 269 17.80 -8.58 -8.11
C SER A 269 17.64 -9.22 -9.50
N SER A 270 16.51 -8.96 -10.16
CA SER A 270 16.20 -9.48 -11.50
C SER A 270 16.40 -8.44 -12.61
N GLN A 271 16.55 -7.15 -12.28
CA GLN A 271 16.49 -6.04 -13.26
C GLN A 271 17.66 -5.96 -14.24
N GLY A 272 18.79 -6.61 -13.95
CA GLY A 272 20.00 -6.49 -14.77
C GLY A 272 20.47 -5.03 -14.88
N ASN A 273 20.55 -4.51 -16.10
CA ASN A 273 20.93 -3.11 -16.39
C ASN A 273 19.74 -2.15 -16.53
N GLN A 274 18.51 -2.61 -16.25
CA GLN A 274 17.28 -1.81 -16.32
C GLN A 274 16.91 -1.25 -14.94
N THR A 275 15.88 -0.39 -14.90
CA THR A 275 15.33 0.16 -13.66
C THR A 275 13.98 -0.49 -13.35
N SER A 276 13.97 -1.43 -12.39
CA SER A 276 12.74 -2.09 -11.94
C SER A 276 11.78 -1.13 -11.23
N LEU A 277 10.54 -1.55 -11.08
CA LEU A 277 9.55 -0.82 -10.29
C LEU A 277 9.93 -0.77 -8.80
N GLU A 278 10.63 -1.78 -8.27
CA GLU A 278 11.18 -1.73 -6.91
C GLU A 278 12.27 -0.63 -6.78
N ASP A 279 13.17 -0.46 -7.76
CA ASP A 279 14.15 0.63 -7.73
C ASP A 279 13.46 2.00 -7.77
N ALA A 280 12.48 2.19 -8.65
CA ALA A 280 11.67 3.41 -8.68
C ALA A 280 10.98 3.69 -7.32
N SER A 281 10.42 2.64 -6.69
CA SER A 281 9.83 2.71 -5.35
C SER A 281 10.85 3.11 -4.28
N ASN A 282 12.04 2.51 -4.29
CA ASN A 282 13.10 2.80 -3.31
C ASN A 282 13.50 4.27 -3.36
N LYS A 283 13.63 4.86 -4.55
CA LYS A 283 13.95 6.29 -4.70
C LYS A 283 12.89 7.20 -4.08
N VAL A 284 11.60 6.85 -4.17
CA VAL A 284 10.52 7.61 -3.50
C VAL A 284 10.63 7.49 -1.98
N LEU A 285 10.83 6.29 -1.45
CA LEU A 285 11.00 6.08 0.00
C LEU A 285 12.23 6.84 0.54
N GLU A 286 13.34 6.87 -0.21
CA GLU A 286 14.52 7.68 0.11
C GLU A 286 14.22 9.19 0.07
N ALA A 287 13.38 9.67 -0.84
CA ALA A 287 12.96 11.07 -0.88
C ALA A 287 12.06 11.45 0.31
N LEU A 288 11.20 10.54 0.76
CA LEU A 288 10.31 10.76 1.89
C LEU A 288 11.03 10.64 3.25
N GLY A 289 12.00 9.72 3.36
CA GLY A 289 12.72 9.43 4.59
C GLY A 289 14.06 10.15 4.72
N GLY A 290 14.73 10.46 3.62
CA GLY A 290 16.13 10.89 3.62
C GLY A 290 17.12 9.72 3.59
N ASP A 291 18.39 10.05 3.34
CA ASP A 291 19.54 9.15 3.35
C ASP A 291 20.65 9.84 4.14
N VAL A 292 21.27 9.09 5.05
CA VAL A 292 22.40 9.56 5.87
C VAL A 292 23.62 9.94 5.02
N ASN A 293 23.71 9.47 3.77
CA ASN A 293 24.82 9.73 2.86
C ASN A 293 24.70 11.06 2.08
N ASN A 294 23.83 11.98 2.50
CA ASN A 294 23.70 13.34 1.96
C ASN A 294 23.31 13.42 0.48
N LYS A 295 22.47 12.48 -0.01
CA LYS A 295 21.92 12.58 -1.37
C LYS A 295 20.77 13.59 -1.49
N GLN A 296 20.31 14.15 -0.37
CA GLN A 296 19.20 15.10 -0.25
C GLN A 296 19.67 16.54 -0.04
N LEU A 297 18.72 17.48 -0.10
CA LEU A 297 18.96 18.91 0.12
C LEU A 297 19.54 19.20 1.51
N LEU A 298 19.15 18.44 2.54
CA LEU A 298 19.75 18.45 3.87
C LEU A 298 20.21 17.04 4.23
N GLY A 299 21.52 16.91 4.42
CA GLY A 299 22.15 15.68 4.87
C GLY A 299 21.77 15.22 6.27
N GLY A 300 22.09 13.97 6.62
CA GLY A 300 21.93 13.41 7.98
C GLY A 300 20.50 13.02 8.39
N ALA A 301 19.51 13.20 7.52
CA ALA A 301 18.13 12.76 7.74
C ALA A 301 17.98 11.25 7.49
N LEU A 302 17.17 10.59 8.32
CA LEU A 302 16.78 9.18 8.15
C LEU A 302 15.46 8.93 8.89
N GLY A 303 14.37 9.41 8.30
CA GLY A 303 13.01 9.15 8.72
C GLY A 303 12.63 7.68 8.57
N ASP A 304 11.64 7.25 9.35
CA ASP A 304 11.19 5.86 9.45
C ASP A 304 10.70 5.30 8.10
N ILE A 305 10.04 6.12 7.29
CA ILE A 305 9.56 5.74 5.95
C ILE A 305 10.69 5.38 4.97
N GLY A 306 11.91 5.86 5.21
CA GLY A 306 13.09 5.57 4.39
C GLY A 306 13.80 4.26 4.72
N VAL A 307 13.38 3.54 5.77
CA VAL A 307 14.04 2.29 6.21
C VAL A 307 13.05 1.14 6.27
N LYS A 308 13.39 0.02 5.63
CA LYS A 308 12.49 -1.15 5.45
C LYS A 308 11.94 -1.67 6.79
N GLU A 309 12.74 -1.55 7.84
CA GLU A 309 12.45 -2.00 9.20
C GLU A 309 11.34 -1.21 9.90
N MET A 310 11.10 0.04 9.50
CA MET A 310 10.12 0.93 10.12
C MET A 310 9.09 1.51 9.16
N ALA A 311 9.30 1.41 7.85
CA ALA A 311 8.56 2.21 6.88
C ALA A 311 7.04 2.07 6.96
N ALA A 312 6.55 0.84 7.16
CA ALA A 312 5.11 0.57 7.26
C ALA A 312 4.43 1.16 8.50
N PHE A 313 5.17 1.65 9.51
CA PHE A 313 4.57 2.39 10.61
C PHE A 313 4.17 3.82 10.21
N ASP A 314 4.71 4.37 9.11
CA ASP A 314 4.26 5.65 8.58
C ASP A 314 3.06 5.44 7.64
N PRO A 315 1.87 6.03 7.89
CA PRO A 315 0.70 5.88 7.03
C PRO A 315 0.94 6.18 5.53
N LEU A 316 1.84 7.12 5.21
CA LEU A 316 2.16 7.48 3.82
C LEU A 316 2.78 6.32 3.04
N PHE A 317 3.43 5.37 3.73
CA PHE A 317 3.94 4.15 3.12
C PHE A 317 2.86 3.40 2.33
N PHE A 318 1.66 3.26 2.90
CA PHE A 318 0.60 2.50 2.25
C PHE A 318 0.03 3.21 1.01
N LEU A 319 0.03 4.54 0.99
CA LEU A 319 -0.43 5.31 -0.16
C LEU A 319 0.61 5.30 -1.29
N HIS A 320 1.90 5.30 -0.94
CA HIS A 320 3.00 5.07 -1.89
C HIS A 320 2.89 3.65 -2.47
N MET A 321 2.79 2.63 -1.63
CA MET A 321 2.67 1.24 -2.09
C MET A 321 1.37 1.01 -2.88
N ALA A 322 0.27 1.71 -2.58
CA ALA A 322 -0.94 1.69 -3.41
C ALA A 322 -0.69 2.26 -4.82
N ASN A 323 0.21 3.23 -4.98
CA ASN A 323 0.65 3.72 -6.30
C ASN A 323 1.59 2.73 -6.98
N ILE A 324 2.47 2.04 -6.25
CA ILE A 324 3.28 0.95 -6.80
C ILE A 324 2.36 -0.17 -7.34
N ASP A 325 1.33 -0.55 -6.59
CA ASP A 325 0.33 -1.53 -7.06
C ASP A 325 -0.46 -1.04 -8.28
N ARG A 326 -0.73 0.28 -8.37
CA ARG A 326 -1.33 0.91 -9.55
C ARG A 326 -0.44 0.79 -10.77
N VAL A 327 0.85 1.08 -10.65
CA VAL A 327 1.82 0.98 -11.74
C VAL A 327 2.03 -0.47 -12.14
N PHE A 328 2.03 -1.40 -11.19
CA PHE A 328 2.01 -2.83 -11.48
C PHE A 328 0.79 -3.22 -12.32
N TRP A 329 -0.41 -2.75 -11.96
CA TRP A 329 -1.60 -2.99 -12.76
C TRP A 329 -1.51 -2.39 -14.17
N LEU A 330 -0.96 -1.17 -14.33
CA LEU A 330 -0.73 -0.59 -15.65
C LEU A 330 0.21 -1.43 -16.51
N TRP A 331 1.29 -1.96 -15.92
CA TRP A 331 2.20 -2.87 -16.61
C TRP A 331 1.49 -4.15 -17.06
N GLN A 332 0.64 -4.75 -16.20
CA GLN A 332 -0.14 -5.93 -16.57
C GLN A 332 -1.08 -5.67 -17.75
N VAL A 333 -1.74 -4.51 -17.76
CA VAL A 333 -2.63 -4.09 -18.85
C VAL A 333 -1.83 -3.85 -20.13
N LYS A 334 -0.69 -3.15 -20.05
CA LYS A 334 0.15 -2.82 -21.22
C LYS A 334 0.67 -4.06 -21.94
N PHE A 335 1.13 -5.06 -21.18
CA PHE A 335 1.74 -6.28 -21.74
C PHE A 335 0.79 -7.48 -21.79
N HIS A 336 -0.49 -7.29 -21.47
CA HIS A 336 -1.51 -8.35 -21.44
C HIS A 336 -1.12 -9.56 -20.58
N THR A 337 -0.53 -9.32 -19.41
CA THR A 337 0.03 -10.38 -18.55
C THR A 337 -0.95 -10.81 -17.47
N ASP A 338 -2.12 -11.30 -17.86
CA ASP A 338 -3.03 -12.00 -16.95
C ASP A 338 -3.16 -13.47 -17.37
N PRO A 339 -2.46 -14.40 -16.68
CA PRO A 339 -1.57 -14.18 -15.54
C PRO A 339 -0.17 -13.69 -15.95
N PHE A 340 0.51 -12.96 -15.05
CA PHE A 340 1.95 -12.73 -15.19
C PHE A 340 2.70 -13.98 -14.70
N VAL A 341 3.84 -14.29 -15.33
CA VAL A 341 4.57 -15.52 -15.06
C VAL A 341 5.94 -15.22 -14.48
N ILE A 342 6.23 -15.81 -13.32
CA ILE A 342 7.59 -15.83 -12.75
C ILE A 342 8.38 -16.89 -13.48
N THR A 343 9.27 -16.46 -14.39
CA THR A 343 10.11 -17.37 -15.17
C THR A 343 11.26 -17.88 -14.32
N GLN A 344 11.56 -19.18 -14.43
CA GLN A 344 12.69 -19.79 -13.73
C GLN A 344 13.92 -19.74 -14.62
N GLY A 345 14.99 -19.08 -14.17
CA GLY A 345 16.25 -18.96 -14.89
C GLY A 345 17.45 -19.16 -13.97
N ALA A 346 18.44 -19.94 -14.39
CA ALA A 346 19.56 -20.34 -13.54
C ALA A 346 20.42 -19.17 -13.01
N GLY A 347 20.40 -18.01 -13.68
CA GLY A 347 21.14 -16.80 -13.29
C GLY A 347 20.31 -15.70 -12.61
N ASP A 348 18.99 -15.87 -12.52
CA ASP A 348 18.14 -14.86 -11.89
C ASP A 348 18.20 -15.02 -10.36
N GLN A 349 18.71 -13.99 -9.68
CA GLN A 349 18.81 -14.00 -8.23
C GLN A 349 17.46 -13.74 -7.56
N GLY A 350 16.57 -12.97 -8.20
CA GLY A 350 15.27 -12.60 -7.63
C GLY A 350 14.31 -13.78 -7.46
N ILE A 351 14.57 -14.94 -8.07
CA ILE A 351 13.76 -16.16 -7.90
C ILE A 351 14.26 -17.09 -6.78
N LYS A 352 15.27 -16.71 -6.00
CA LYS A 352 15.78 -17.54 -4.89
C LYS A 352 15.72 -16.77 -3.58
N ALA A 353 15.13 -17.38 -2.56
CA ALA A 353 14.99 -16.75 -1.25
C ALA A 353 16.32 -16.37 -0.57
N LYS A 354 17.44 -17.07 -0.85
CA LYS A 354 18.76 -16.74 -0.26
C LYS A 354 19.39 -15.42 -0.72
N TYR A 355 18.98 -14.86 -1.85
CA TYR A 355 19.57 -13.61 -2.37
C TYR A 355 18.82 -12.37 -1.86
N GLY A 356 19.34 -11.19 -2.17
CA GLY A 356 18.73 -9.91 -1.82
C GLY A 356 18.59 -9.69 -0.30
N GLN A 357 17.34 -9.62 0.19
CA GLN A 357 17.06 -9.50 1.62
C GLN A 357 17.32 -10.80 2.42
N GLY A 358 17.35 -11.96 1.75
CA GLY A 358 17.37 -13.28 2.39
C GLY A 358 15.97 -13.87 2.65
N PRO A 359 15.87 -15.11 3.15
CA PRO A 359 14.58 -15.75 3.39
C PRO A 359 13.83 -15.00 4.50
N SER A 360 12.52 -14.80 4.28
CA SER A 360 11.57 -14.31 5.28
C SER A 360 11.12 -15.46 6.21
N PRO A 361 10.38 -15.18 7.31
CA PRO A 361 9.81 -16.24 8.13
C PRO A 361 9.01 -17.24 7.28
N ASN A 362 9.19 -18.53 7.58
CA ASN A 362 8.63 -19.69 6.86
C ASN A 362 9.18 -19.95 5.45
N GLN A 363 10.20 -19.21 5.00
CA GLN A 363 10.96 -19.55 3.79
C GLN A 363 12.28 -20.24 4.12
N THR A 364 12.76 -21.09 3.21
CA THR A 364 14.11 -21.69 3.32
C THR A 364 15.09 -21.00 2.39
N GLY A 365 16.39 -20.96 2.73
CA GLY A 365 17.39 -20.29 1.89
C GLY A 365 17.48 -20.86 0.45
N ASN A 366 17.24 -22.15 0.26
CA ASN A 366 17.30 -22.79 -1.06
C ASN A 366 15.96 -22.78 -1.82
N GLU A 367 14.93 -22.17 -1.27
CA GLU A 367 13.60 -22.10 -1.87
C GLU A 367 13.61 -21.32 -3.19
N ASN A 368 12.97 -21.91 -4.21
CA ASN A 368 12.64 -21.21 -5.45
C ASN A 368 11.32 -20.47 -5.27
N LEU A 369 11.34 -19.19 -5.58
CA LEU A 369 10.16 -18.35 -5.57
C LEU A 369 9.45 -18.46 -6.92
N THR A 370 8.14 -18.72 -6.85
CA THR A 370 7.27 -18.98 -8.02
C THR A 370 5.90 -18.34 -7.80
N ASN A 371 5.01 -18.38 -8.80
CA ASN A 371 3.63 -17.93 -8.62
C ASN A 371 2.86 -18.73 -7.55
N LEU A 372 3.33 -19.91 -7.16
CA LEU A 372 2.74 -20.77 -6.12
C LEU A 372 3.33 -20.54 -4.73
N SER A 373 4.37 -19.71 -4.60
CA SER A 373 4.97 -19.41 -3.30
C SER A 373 3.96 -18.70 -2.39
N ASN A 374 3.92 -19.12 -1.13
CA ASN A 374 3.02 -18.54 -0.13
C ASN A 374 3.44 -17.09 0.18
N LEU A 375 2.49 -16.17 0.09
CA LEU A 375 2.62 -14.77 0.49
C LEU A 375 2.27 -14.65 1.98
N TYR A 376 3.14 -15.18 2.84
CA TYR A 376 2.94 -15.12 4.28
C TYR A 376 2.80 -13.67 4.79
N PRO A 377 1.99 -13.42 5.83
CA PRO A 377 1.16 -14.37 6.57
C PRO A 377 -0.30 -14.44 6.06
N PHE A 378 -0.58 -13.96 4.84
CA PHE A 378 -1.95 -13.77 4.36
C PHE A 378 -2.62 -15.11 4.06
N ILE A 379 -3.79 -15.34 4.66
CA ILE A 379 -4.60 -16.56 4.51
C ILE A 379 -5.80 -16.26 3.62
N GLN A 380 -6.15 -17.20 2.73
CA GLN A 380 -7.34 -17.09 1.90
C GLN A 380 -8.62 -17.24 2.74
N PRO A 381 -9.46 -16.20 2.90
CA PRO A 381 -10.60 -16.27 3.83
C PRO A 381 -11.74 -17.18 3.35
N ALA A 382 -11.83 -17.44 2.05
CA ALA A 382 -13.06 -17.92 1.40
C ALA A 382 -13.12 -19.43 1.11
N SER A 383 -12.01 -20.17 1.20
CA SER A 383 -11.98 -21.58 0.75
C SER A 383 -11.26 -22.56 1.68
N ASP A 384 -10.22 -22.12 2.40
CA ASP A 384 -9.47 -22.98 3.31
C ASP A 384 -8.66 -22.10 4.30
N PRO A 385 -8.99 -22.12 5.61
CA PRO A 385 -8.28 -21.31 6.62
C PRO A 385 -6.83 -21.75 6.86
N GLN A 386 -6.38 -22.85 6.24
CA GLN A 386 -4.98 -23.29 6.27
C GLN A 386 -4.21 -22.92 4.99
N ARG A 387 -4.89 -22.44 3.94
CA ARG A 387 -4.25 -22.06 2.68
C ARG A 387 -3.79 -20.61 2.70
N PHE A 388 -2.50 -20.41 2.50
CA PHE A 388 -1.93 -19.07 2.29
C PHE A 388 -2.24 -18.56 0.88
N VAL A 389 -2.38 -17.24 0.78
CA VAL A 389 -2.49 -16.51 -0.48
C VAL A 389 -1.21 -16.72 -1.30
N ASN A 390 -1.32 -16.89 -2.61
CA ASN A 390 -0.19 -16.84 -3.53
C ASN A 390 -0.50 -15.89 -4.71
N CYS A 391 0.40 -15.79 -5.69
CA CYS A 391 0.23 -14.83 -6.80
C CYS A 391 -1.06 -15.07 -7.60
N ASN A 392 -1.52 -16.32 -7.73
CA ASN A 392 -2.71 -16.66 -8.51
C ASN A 392 -4.00 -16.10 -7.92
N ASP A 393 -3.99 -15.70 -6.65
CA ASP A 393 -5.14 -15.14 -5.94
C ASP A 393 -5.28 -13.62 -6.13
N LEU A 394 -4.30 -12.98 -6.77
CA LEU A 394 -4.12 -11.52 -6.80
C LEU A 394 -3.80 -10.97 -8.22
N MET A 395 -3.96 -11.79 -9.25
CA MET A 395 -3.64 -11.45 -10.65
C MET A 395 -4.54 -10.33 -11.16
N ASP A 396 -5.86 -10.47 -10.98
CA ASP A 396 -6.88 -9.54 -11.43
C ASP A 396 -7.48 -8.78 -10.23
N ILE A 397 -7.13 -7.50 -10.14
CA ILE A 397 -7.58 -6.62 -9.06
C ILE A 397 -9.11 -6.41 -9.04
N LYS A 398 -9.79 -6.55 -10.19
CA LYS A 398 -11.23 -6.35 -10.30
C LYS A 398 -11.98 -7.59 -9.86
N THR A 399 -11.71 -8.73 -10.49
CA THR A 399 -12.50 -9.95 -10.26
C THR A 399 -12.10 -10.67 -8.98
N GLN A 400 -10.84 -10.60 -8.57
CA GLN A 400 -10.36 -11.32 -7.39
C GLN A 400 -10.34 -10.42 -6.14
N LEU A 401 -10.03 -9.13 -6.28
CA LEU A 401 -9.87 -8.20 -5.15
C LEU A 401 -10.99 -7.16 -5.04
N GLY A 402 -11.82 -7.00 -6.07
CA GLY A 402 -12.99 -6.11 -6.03
C GLY A 402 -12.65 -4.62 -6.00
N TYR A 403 -11.52 -4.21 -6.59
CA TYR A 403 -11.18 -2.79 -6.75
C TYR A 403 -10.64 -2.45 -8.13
N ARG A 404 -10.72 -1.17 -8.47
CA ARG A 404 -10.02 -0.55 -9.60
C ARG A 404 -9.37 0.76 -9.17
N TYR A 405 -8.48 1.28 -10.00
CA TYR A 405 -7.88 2.59 -9.80
C TYR A 405 -8.66 3.70 -10.50
N SER A 406 -8.69 4.91 -9.91
CA SER A 406 -9.04 6.13 -10.64
C SER A 406 -7.95 6.48 -11.66
N ARG A 407 -8.18 7.52 -12.47
CA ARG A 407 -7.18 8.02 -13.41
C ARG A 407 -5.96 8.53 -12.63
N GLY A 408 -4.77 8.29 -13.18
CA GLY A 408 -3.50 8.80 -12.71
C GLY A 408 -2.47 8.82 -13.84
N SER A 409 -1.24 9.17 -13.52
CA SER A 409 -0.11 9.26 -14.45
C SER A 409 0.13 7.95 -15.19
N PHE A 410 0.58 8.05 -16.43
CA PHE A 410 0.81 6.93 -17.37
C PHE A 410 -0.43 6.10 -17.75
N GLY A 411 -1.60 6.36 -17.14
CA GLY A 411 -2.86 5.77 -17.57
C GLY A 411 -3.39 6.51 -18.80
N THR A 412 -3.48 5.83 -19.94
CA THR A 412 -3.87 6.47 -21.21
C THR A 412 -5.35 6.81 -21.29
N THR A 413 -6.23 6.16 -20.53
CA THR A 413 -7.67 6.46 -20.49
C THR A 413 -8.25 5.88 -19.20
N ALA A 414 -9.15 6.61 -18.51
CA ALA A 414 -10.21 5.88 -17.80
C ALA A 414 -10.94 5.09 -18.88
N PRO A 415 -11.38 3.82 -18.68
CA PRO A 415 -12.32 3.23 -19.63
C PRO A 415 -13.44 4.26 -19.82
N GLU A 416 -13.53 4.85 -21.02
CA GLU A 416 -14.30 6.08 -21.27
C GLU A 416 -15.81 5.88 -21.05
N GLU A 417 -16.23 4.67 -20.71
CA GLU A 417 -17.60 4.29 -20.42
C GLU A 417 -18.05 4.75 -19.02
N ASP A 418 -17.16 4.88 -18.03
CA ASP A 418 -17.59 5.16 -16.63
C ASP A 418 -17.87 6.64 -16.33
N ILE A 419 -17.26 7.58 -17.06
CA ILE A 419 -17.42 9.03 -16.76
C ILE A 419 -18.59 9.64 -17.55
N LYS A 420 -18.96 9.07 -18.72
CA LYS A 420 -20.06 9.60 -19.54
C LYS A 420 -21.44 9.33 -18.94
N GLN A 421 -21.60 8.33 -18.07
CA GLN A 421 -22.89 8.03 -17.42
C GLN A 421 -23.23 8.97 -16.25
N ASN A 422 -22.24 9.47 -15.51
CA ASN A 422 -22.48 10.47 -14.46
C ASN A 422 -22.83 11.87 -14.99
N LYS A 423 -22.55 12.17 -16.26
CA LYS A 423 -23.04 13.41 -16.91
C LYS A 423 -24.45 13.28 -17.47
N ARG A 424 -24.94 12.07 -17.77
CA ARG A 424 -26.33 11.84 -18.24
C ARG A 424 -27.36 11.84 -17.11
N ASN A 425 -26.98 11.48 -15.88
CA ASN A 425 -27.87 11.53 -14.73
C ASN A 425 -28.00 12.93 -14.08
N ARG A 426 -27.44 13.99 -14.70
CA ARG A 426 -27.59 15.40 -14.27
C ARG A 426 -28.69 16.17 -15.03
N LYS A 427 -29.55 15.46 -15.75
CA LYS A 427 -30.79 16.02 -16.29
C LYS A 427 -31.94 15.07 -15.93
N PHE A 428 -32.46 15.19 -14.72
CA PHE A 428 -33.88 15.21 -14.40
C PHE A 428 -34.05 15.78 -12.99
#